data_AF-A0A5R2N6X5-F1
#
_entry.id   AF-A0A5R2N6X5-F1
#
_cell.length_a   1.000
_cell.length_b   1.000
_cell.length_c   1.000
_cell.angle_alpha   90.00
_cell.angle_beta   90.00
_cell.angle_gamma   90.00
#
_symmetry.space_group_name_H-M   'P 1'
#
loop_
_entity.id
_entity.type
_entity.pdbx_description
1 polymer ?
#
loop_
_entity_poly.entity_id
_entity_poly.type
_entity_poly.pdbx_seq_one_letter_code
_entity_poly.pdbx_strand_id
1 'polypeptide(L)'
;MLVWSRSGRLIIWVIFALIFGVLFLAPLAVILLSSLADQWNGVLPNGLTTEHYADVAKGAAWNAVKASLVTGFAASALALVSGTWAALSLRLQGPAMKRLLG
;
A
#
# COMPACT_ATOMS: atom_id res chain seq x y z
N MET A 1 -10.56 -21.85 16.94
CA MET A 1 -11.12 -22.05 15.58
C MET A 1 -12.61 -22.36 15.72
N LEU A 2 -13.46 -21.33 15.77
CA LEU A 2 -14.87 -21.45 16.21
C LEU A 2 -15.84 -22.01 15.14
N VAL A 3 -15.34 -22.35 13.95
CA VAL A 3 -16.17 -22.87 12.85
C VAL A 3 -15.59 -24.18 12.38
N TRP A 4 -16.16 -25.27 12.88
CA TRP A 4 -15.70 -26.65 12.63
C TRP A 4 -16.26 -27.22 11.32
N SER A 5 -17.35 -26.63 10.80
CA SER A 5 -17.97 -26.97 9.52
C SER A 5 -17.18 -26.41 8.33
N ARG A 6 -16.88 -27.27 7.34
CA ARG A 6 -16.26 -26.86 6.07
C ARG A 6 -17.10 -25.80 5.33
N SER A 7 -18.43 -25.96 5.35
CA SER A 7 -19.36 -25.02 4.72
C SER A 7 -19.40 -23.68 5.45
N GLY A 8 -19.42 -23.69 6.79
CA GLY A 8 -19.39 -22.47 7.58
C GLY A 8 -18.10 -21.66 7.37
N ARG A 9 -16.96 -22.34 7.25
CA ARG A 9 -15.68 -21.69 6.94
C ARG A 9 -15.70 -21.04 5.56
N LEU A 10 -16.25 -21.71 4.55
CA LEU A 10 -16.36 -21.17 3.19
C LEU A 10 -17.25 -19.92 3.15
N ILE A 11 -18.41 -19.96 3.82
CA ILE A 11 -19.32 -18.80 3.91
C ILE A 11 -18.61 -17.59 4.51
N ILE A 12 -17.87 -17.78 5.60
CA ILE A 12 -17.13 -16.69 6.25
C ILE A 12 -16.07 -16.11 5.31
N TRP A 13 -15.34 -16.96 4.58
CA TRP A 13 -14.37 -16.49 3.58
C TRP A 13 -15.02 -15.71 2.46
N VAL A 14 -16.19 -16.14 1.97
CA VAL A 14 -16.94 -15.43 0.93
C VAL A 14 -17.40 -14.07 1.44
N ILE A 15 -17.98 -14.00 2.65
CA ILE A 15 -18.41 -12.74 3.27
C ILE A 15 -17.22 -11.80 3.48
N PHE A 16 -16.11 -12.33 4.03
CA PHE A 16 -14.88 -11.58 4.19
C PHE A 16 -14.37 -11.03 2.86
N ALA A 17 -14.26 -11.88 1.83
CA ALA A 17 -13.77 -11.50 0.52
C ALA A 17 -14.69 -10.47 -0.15
N LEU A 18 -16.01 -10.56 0.04
CA LEU A 18 -16.97 -9.58 -0.45
C LEU A 18 -16.79 -8.23 0.25
N ILE A 19 -16.75 -8.21 1.58
CA ILE A 19 -16.56 -6.98 2.36
C ILE A 19 -15.20 -6.35 2.03
N PHE A 20 -14.14 -7.16 2.01
CA PHE A 20 -12.80 -6.72 1.66
C PHE A 20 -12.74 -6.21 0.22
N GLY A 21 -13.37 -6.93 -0.70
CA GLY A 21 -13.46 -6.55 -2.10
C GLY A 21 -14.11 -5.19 -2.30
N VAL A 22 -15.24 -4.95 -1.63
CA VAL A 22 -15.96 -3.67 -1.73
C VAL A 22 -15.21 -2.54 -1.02
N LEU A 23 -14.67 -2.77 0.18
CA LEU A 23 -14.06 -1.69 0.97
C LEU A 23 -12.64 -1.34 0.53
N PHE A 24 -11.87 -2.30 0.03
CA PHE A 24 -10.46 -2.11 -0.31
C PHE A 24 -10.20 -2.21 -1.81
N LEU A 25 -10.72 -3.25 -2.48
CA LEU A 25 -10.43 -3.43 -3.91
C LEU A 25 -11.23 -2.48 -4.79
N ALA A 26 -12.49 -2.18 -4.47
CA ALA A 26 -13.32 -1.32 -5.32
C ALA A 26 -12.73 0.10 -5.46
N PRO A 27 -12.27 0.78 -4.39
CA PRO A 27 -11.59 2.07 -4.54
C PRO A 27 -10.33 2.00 -5.40
N LEU A 28 -9.53 0.93 -5.25
CA LEU A 28 -8.34 0.71 -6.09
C LEU A 28 -8.71 0.45 -7.55
N ALA A 29 -9.79 -0.28 -7.80
CA ALA A 29 -10.32 -0.52 -9.14
C ALA A 29 -10.81 0.78 -9.79
N VAL A 30 -11.46 1.68 -9.04
CA VAL A 30 -11.85 3.01 -9.52
C VAL A 30 -10.63 3.83 -9.92
N ILE A 31 -9.56 3.83 -9.11
CA ILE A 31 -8.30 4.52 -9.47
C ILE A 31 -7.72 3.96 -10.77
N LEU A 32 -7.65 2.63 -10.90
CA LEU A 32 -7.11 1.96 -12.08
C LEU A 32 -7.95 2.24 -13.34
N LEU A 33 -9.28 2.13 -13.22
CA LEU A 33 -10.19 2.43 -14.32
C LEU A 33 -10.13 3.92 -14.70
N SER A 34 -9.96 4.81 -13.73
CA SER A 34 -9.83 6.25 -13.98
C SER A 34 -8.56 6.58 -14.76
N SER A 35 -7.44 5.89 -14.48
CA SER A 35 -6.20 6.15 -15.24
C SER A 35 -6.26 5.63 -16.68
N LEU A 36 -7.23 4.78 -17.01
CA LEU A 36 -7.50 4.28 -18.35
C LEU A 36 -8.70 4.95 -19.02
N ALA A 37 -9.49 5.72 -18.28
CA ALA A 37 -10.69 6.38 -18.79
C ALA A 37 -10.34 7.75 -19.36
N ASP A 38 -11.01 8.14 -20.43
CA ASP A 38 -10.90 9.50 -20.96
C ASP A 38 -11.59 10.49 -20.01
N GLN A 39 -12.81 10.13 -19.58
CA GLN A 39 -13.58 10.91 -18.61
C GLN A 39 -14.46 10.01 -17.74
N TRP A 40 -14.71 10.43 -16.50
CA TRP A 40 -15.58 9.72 -15.56
C TRP A 40 -16.75 10.61 -15.14
N ASN A 41 -17.82 10.58 -15.94
CA ASN A 41 -19.02 11.40 -15.72
C ASN A 41 -20.26 10.59 -15.27
N GLY A 42 -20.12 9.27 -15.08
CA GLY A 42 -21.23 8.37 -14.74
C GLY A 42 -20.84 7.25 -13.77
N VAL A 43 -21.66 6.20 -13.69
CA VAL A 43 -21.36 5.03 -12.82
C VAL A 43 -20.19 4.21 -13.38
N LEU A 44 -20.01 4.23 -14.70
CA LEU A 44 -18.93 3.55 -15.41
C LEU A 44 -18.05 4.58 -16.15
N PRO A 45 -16.75 4.27 -16.36
CA PRO A 45 -15.85 5.11 -17.13
C PRO A 45 -16.30 5.21 -18.60
N ASN A 46 -16.09 6.37 -19.22
CA ASN A 46 -16.39 6.60 -20.62
C ASN A 46 -15.09 6.71 -21.43
N GLY A 47 -15.03 5.95 -22.53
CA GLY A 47 -13.84 5.89 -23.38
C GLY A 47 -12.67 5.18 -22.70
N LEU A 48 -11.77 4.61 -23.50
CA LEU A 48 -10.48 4.11 -23.02
C LEU A 48 -9.37 4.94 -23.67
N THR A 49 -8.46 5.45 -22.86
CA THR A 49 -7.30 6.23 -23.28
C THR A 49 -6.05 5.78 -22.54
N THR A 50 -4.89 6.02 -23.16
CA THR A 50 -3.57 5.84 -22.54
C THR A 50 -2.80 7.16 -22.46
N GLU A 51 -3.43 8.27 -22.84
CA GLU A 51 -2.82 9.60 -22.89
C GLU A 51 -2.32 10.05 -21.51
N HIS A 52 -3.06 9.73 -20.44
CA HIS A 52 -2.64 10.00 -19.05
C HIS A 52 -1.22 9.49 -18.74
N TYR A 53 -0.85 8.30 -19.25
CA TYR A 53 0.48 7.74 -19.03
C TYR A 53 1.55 8.43 -19.90
N ALA A 54 1.20 8.80 -21.13
CA ALA A 54 2.09 9.53 -22.02
C ALA A 54 2.42 10.93 -21.49
N ASP A 55 1.43 11.59 -20.86
CA ASP A 55 1.57 12.91 -20.25
C ASP A 55 2.41 12.87 -18.98
N VAL A 56 2.21 11.84 -18.15
CA VAL A 56 3.04 11.62 -16.94
C VAL A 56 4.52 11.55 -17.30
N ALA A 57 4.88 10.90 -18.41
CA ALA A 57 6.27 10.72 -18.82
C ALA A 57 6.97 12.02 -19.29
N LYS A 58 6.21 13.02 -19.73
CA LYS A 58 6.75 14.26 -20.33
C LYS A 58 6.73 15.46 -19.38
N GLY A 59 5.98 15.38 -18.28
CA GLY A 59 5.65 16.53 -17.44
C GLY A 59 6.27 16.54 -16.04
N ALA A 60 5.81 17.50 -15.23
CA ALA A 60 6.19 17.67 -13.83
C ALA A 60 5.87 16.43 -12.95
N ALA A 61 4.87 15.64 -13.35
CA ALA A 61 4.52 14.39 -12.69
C ALA A 61 5.70 13.40 -12.64
N TRP A 62 6.47 13.27 -13.73
CA TRP A 62 7.66 12.41 -13.74
C TRP A 62 8.74 12.85 -12.75
N ASN A 63 8.96 14.17 -12.66
CA ASN A 63 9.91 14.73 -11.71
C ASN A 63 9.46 14.49 -10.26
N ALA A 64 8.16 14.63 -9.98
CA ALA A 64 7.59 14.32 -8.68
C ALA A 64 7.78 12.83 -8.32
N VAL A 65 7.48 11.91 -9.24
CA VAL A 65 7.68 10.47 -9.05
C VAL A 65 9.14 10.15 -8.75
N LYS A 66 10.08 10.72 -9.52
CA LYS A 66 11.52 10.56 -9.28
C LYS A 66 11.94 11.08 -7.91
N ALA A 67 11.50 12.28 -7.54
CA ALA A 67 11.82 12.87 -6.25
C ALA A 67 11.31 12.00 -5.11
N SER A 68 10.04 11.58 -5.15
CA SER A 68 9.45 10.69 -4.15
C SER A 68 10.20 9.36 -4.05
N LEU A 69 10.62 8.79 -5.18
CA LEU A 69 11.38 7.55 -5.20
C LEU A 69 12.75 7.69 -4.53
N VAL A 70 13.51 8.73 -4.89
CA VAL A 70 14.83 9.00 -4.31
C VAL A 70 14.71 9.29 -2.81
N THR A 71 13.76 10.15 -2.42
CA THR A 71 13.55 10.50 -1.01
C THR A 71 13.09 9.29 -0.21
N GLY A 72 12.11 8.52 -0.71
CA GLY A 72 11.61 7.32 -0.02
C GLY A 72 12.68 6.26 0.15
N PHE A 73 13.51 6.05 -0.88
CA PHE A 73 14.64 5.11 -0.82
C PHE A 73 15.70 5.56 0.18
N ALA A 74 16.15 6.82 0.09
CA ALA A 74 17.15 7.36 1.01
C ALA A 74 16.67 7.34 2.47
N ALA A 75 15.42 7.75 2.72
CA ALA A 75 14.82 7.72 4.05
C ALA A 75 14.75 6.28 4.60
N SER A 76 14.34 5.32 3.76
CA SER A 76 14.25 3.91 4.14
C SER A 76 15.62 3.30 4.44
N ALA A 77 16.65 3.63 3.65
CA ALA A 77 18.03 3.19 3.90
C ALA A 77 18.56 3.75 5.24
N LEU A 78 18.35 5.04 5.49
CA LEU A 78 18.73 5.67 6.75
C LEU A 78 17.98 5.07 7.94
N ALA A 79 16.67 4.85 7.82
CA ALA A 79 15.86 4.20 8.85
C ALA A 79 16.33 2.78 9.13
N LEU A 80 16.70 2.02 8.09
CA LEU A 80 17.20 0.66 8.24
C LEU A 80 18.56 0.62 8.95
N VAL A 81 19.51 1.46 8.53
CA VAL A 81 20.85 1.51 9.15
C VAL A 81 20.75 1.96 10.60
N SER A 82 20.05 3.07 10.87
CA SER A 82 19.88 3.59 12.23
C SER A 82 19.09 2.65 13.13
N GLY A 83 17.98 2.09 12.64
CA GLY A 83 17.16 1.13 13.36
C GLY A 83 17.91 -0.17 13.66
N THR A 84 18.71 -0.67 12.72
CA THR A 84 19.55 -1.86 12.95
C THR A 84 20.63 -1.58 13.99
N TRP A 85 21.31 -0.42 13.90
CA TRP A 85 22.32 -0.03 14.87
C TRP A 85 21.74 0.11 16.28
N ALA A 86 20.56 0.73 16.41
CA ALA A 86 19.83 0.83 17.66
C ALA A 86 19.46 -0.56 18.20
N ALA A 87 18.91 -1.43 17.34
CA ALA A 87 18.52 -2.79 17.73
C ALA A 87 19.72 -3.62 18.23
N LEU A 88 20.88 -3.53 17.56
CA LEU A 88 22.10 -4.21 17.99
C LEU A 88 22.63 -3.63 19.31
N SER A 89 22.63 -2.31 19.45
CA SER A 89 23.08 -1.63 20.68
C SER A 89 22.22 -2.02 21.88
N LEU A 90 20.91 -2.16 21.70
CA LEU A 90 19.99 -2.61 22.77
C LEU A 90 20.13 -4.10 23.09
N ARG A 91 20.47 -4.94 22.11
CA ARG A 91 20.72 -6.37 22.35
C ARG A 91 21.91 -6.62 23.29
N LEU A 92 22.89 -5.72 23.29
CA LEU A 92 24.12 -5.85 24.09
C LEU A 92 23.99 -5.26 25.51
N GLN A 93 22.87 -4.63 25.86
CA GLN A 93 22.69 -3.95 27.14
C GLN A 93 21.97 -4.82 28.19
N GLY A 94 22.39 -4.66 29.46
CA GLY A 94 21.89 -5.42 30.61
C GLY A 94 20.42 -5.12 30.99
N PRO A 95 19.85 -5.89 31.93
CA PRO A 95 18.41 -5.86 32.25
C PRO A 95 17.88 -4.51 32.73
N ALA A 96 18.75 -3.62 33.24
CA ALA A 96 18.38 -2.27 33.67
C ALA A 96 17.93 -1.36 32.51
N MET A 97 18.58 -1.43 31.35
CA MET A 97 18.18 -0.61 30.19
C MET A 97 16.93 -1.17 29.50
N LYS A 98 16.76 -2.50 29.48
CA LYS A 98 15.51 -3.14 29.03
C LYS A 98 14.31 -2.60 29.81
N ARG A 99 14.42 -2.48 31.13
CA ARG A 99 13.32 -2.03 32.00
C ARG A 99 12.90 -0.57 31.82
N LEU A 100 13.79 0.28 31.29
CA LEU A 100 13.51 1.71 31.03
C LEU A 100 12.91 1.95 29.63
N LEU A 101 13.24 1.09 28.66
CA LEU A 101 12.76 1.20 27.27
C LEU A 101 11.58 0.27 26.95
N GLY A 102 11.20 -0.63 27.87
CA GLY A 102 10.09 -1.59 27.75
C GLY A 102 10.51 -3.02 28.05
#